data_AF-A0A8C6Z6V3-F1
#
_entry.id   AF-A0A8C6Z6V3-F1
#
_cell.length_a   1.000
_cell.length_b   1.000
_cell.length_c   1.000
_cell.angle_alpha   90.00
_cell.angle_beta   90.00
_cell.angle_gamma   90.00
#
_symmetry.space_group_name_H-M   'P 1'
#
loop_
_entity.id
_entity.type
_entity.pdbx_description
1 polymer ?
#
loop_
_entity_poly.entity_id
_entity_poly.type
_entity_poly.pdbx_seq_one_letter_code
_entity_poly.pdbx_strand_id
1 'polypeptide(L)'
;MVLLSPVAVRAVVQLQREEGRQLLRELLGWEPFDEVWDLQQSIRLDILYNSIMFAARKGLSWAAVATVGKIAEELLEEMKGEEGPLKPGILCDYFLNTYFKHFHLYQFLLCHKRTVQQSYATLEVCVPPHPLPLEAGVEVEVEKHQQQIAALSAAETQKRTDVLHLQKMLKAEKDIKLEKCSSQDPLQKGSLFERIPLVEEVIRAEAETTREIFQAEIQATFEILELRLQKKMLSLKPPVSNLPPLVPDVRTKKTPKPRERKKKK
;
A
#
# COMPACT_ATOMS: atom_id res chain seq x y z
N MET A 1 35.95 -18.09 -52.87
CA MET A 1 34.96 -17.10 -53.34
C MET A 1 33.79 -17.85 -53.95
N VAL A 2 32.70 -18.00 -53.23
CA VAL A 2 31.49 -18.66 -53.76
C VAL A 2 30.68 -17.59 -54.49
N LEU A 3 30.44 -17.78 -55.79
CA LEU A 3 29.81 -16.77 -56.63
C LEU A 3 28.29 -16.92 -56.53
N LEU A 4 27.62 -15.95 -55.90
CA LEU A 4 26.17 -15.80 -56.03
C LEU A 4 25.80 -15.74 -57.52
N SER A 5 25.20 -16.82 -58.02
CA SER A 5 24.76 -16.97 -59.41
C SER A 5 23.36 -16.39 -59.59
N PRO A 6 23.02 -15.76 -60.73
CA PRO A 6 21.68 -15.26 -61.00
C PRO A 6 20.57 -16.31 -60.81
N VAL A 7 20.87 -17.58 -61.09
CA VAL A 7 19.93 -18.71 -60.91
C VAL A 7 19.74 -19.03 -59.43
N ALA A 8 20.84 -19.05 -58.67
CA ALA A 8 20.82 -19.36 -57.24
C ALA A 8 20.08 -18.28 -56.43
N VAL A 9 20.32 -17.01 -56.76
CA VAL A 9 19.65 -15.87 -56.13
C VAL A 9 18.17 -15.84 -56.46
N ARG A 10 17.78 -16.25 -57.68
CA ARG A 10 16.37 -16.39 -58.06
C ARG A 10 15.67 -17.47 -57.23
N ALA A 11 16.34 -18.59 -56.95
CA ALA A 11 15.79 -19.65 -56.10
C ALA A 11 15.57 -19.15 -54.65
N VAL A 12 16.53 -18.41 -54.09
CA VAL A 12 16.42 -17.78 -52.76
C VAL A 12 15.19 -16.86 -52.65
N VAL A 13 14.91 -16.08 -53.69
CA VAL A 13 13.78 -15.13 -53.72
C VAL A 13 12.42 -15.81 -53.84
N GLN A 14 12.37 -17.02 -54.41
CA GLN A 14 11.13 -17.78 -54.61
C GLN A 14 10.70 -18.59 -53.39
N LEU A 15 11.60 -18.81 -52.43
CA LEU A 15 11.34 -19.56 -51.21
C LEU A 15 10.73 -18.67 -50.11
N GLN A 16 10.15 -19.31 -49.09
CA GLN A 16 9.75 -18.60 -47.87
C GLN A 16 10.99 -18.04 -47.16
N ARG A 17 10.81 -17.00 -46.33
CA ARG A 17 11.93 -16.25 -45.73
C ARG A 17 12.99 -17.14 -45.09
N GLU A 18 12.59 -18.07 -44.22
CA GLU A 18 13.54 -18.90 -43.48
C GLU A 18 14.25 -19.92 -44.37
N GLU A 19 13.53 -20.54 -45.31
CA GLU A 19 14.09 -21.48 -46.29
C GLU A 19 15.04 -20.76 -47.26
N GLY A 20 14.70 -19.55 -47.69
CA GLY A 20 15.54 -18.70 -48.53
C GLY A 20 16.81 -18.24 -47.81
N ARG A 21 16.74 -17.93 -46.51
CA ARG A 21 17.91 -17.59 -45.68
C ARG A 21 18.84 -18.79 -45.51
N GLN A 22 18.29 -19.97 -45.26
CA GLN A 22 19.07 -21.21 -45.16
C GLN A 22 19.78 -21.53 -46.48
N LEU A 23 19.07 -21.45 -47.61
CA LEU A 23 19.66 -21.64 -48.93
C LEU A 23 20.75 -20.58 -49.23
N LEU A 24 20.51 -19.32 -48.85
CA LEU A 24 21.51 -18.27 -49.03
C LEU A 24 22.78 -18.53 -48.22
N ARG A 25 22.64 -18.99 -46.97
CA ARG A 25 23.78 -19.39 -46.13
C ARG A 25 24.59 -20.52 -46.76
N GLU A 26 23.91 -21.54 -47.27
CA GLU A 26 24.55 -22.66 -47.97
C GLU A 26 25.29 -22.20 -49.24
N LEU A 27 24.67 -21.29 -50.00
CA LEU A 27 25.27 -20.69 -51.18
C LEU A 27 26.49 -19.81 -50.88
N LEU A 28 26.60 -19.27 -49.67
CA LEU A 28 27.76 -18.50 -49.21
C LEU A 28 28.83 -19.40 -48.58
N GLY A 29 28.54 -20.69 -48.37
CA GLY A 29 29.44 -21.64 -47.72
C GLY A 29 29.69 -21.34 -46.24
N TRP A 30 28.77 -20.66 -45.57
CA TRP A 30 28.90 -20.34 -44.14
C TRP A 30 28.59 -21.58 -43.30
N GLU A 31 29.33 -21.77 -42.20
CA GLU A 31 29.09 -22.86 -41.26
C GLU A 31 27.69 -22.73 -40.63
N PRO A 32 27.03 -23.85 -40.30
CA PRO A 32 25.75 -23.80 -39.59
C PRO A 32 25.97 -23.17 -38.21
N PHE A 33 25.30 -22.06 -37.95
CA PHE A 33 25.30 -21.38 -36.66
C PHE A 33 23.88 -21.34 -36.08
N ASP A 34 23.80 -21.26 -34.75
CA ASP A 34 22.53 -21.07 -34.05
C ASP A 34 22.12 -19.60 -34.15
N GLU A 35 21.05 -19.30 -34.86
CA GLU A 35 20.60 -17.92 -35.10
C GLU A 35 20.15 -17.18 -33.83
N VAL A 36 19.82 -17.91 -32.76
CA VAL A 36 19.41 -17.34 -31.46
C VAL A 36 20.63 -16.95 -30.64
N TRP A 37 21.68 -17.79 -30.66
CA TRP A 37 22.89 -17.57 -29.87
C TRP A 37 23.97 -16.76 -30.62
N ASP A 38 24.06 -16.90 -31.94
CA ASP A 38 24.95 -16.11 -32.80
C ASP A 38 24.17 -15.05 -33.60
N LEU A 39 23.71 -14.06 -32.84
CA LEU A 39 22.99 -12.89 -33.36
C LEU A 39 23.82 -12.11 -34.40
N GLN A 40 25.15 -12.14 -34.32
CA GLN A 40 25.99 -11.38 -35.24
C GLN A 40 25.95 -11.99 -36.65
N GLN A 41 26.12 -13.31 -36.77
CA GLN A 41 26.02 -13.99 -38.06
C GLN A 41 24.58 -14.00 -38.58
N SER A 42 23.59 -14.10 -37.67
CA SER A 42 22.17 -14.01 -38.03
C SER A 42 21.82 -12.65 -38.66
N ILE A 43 22.28 -11.55 -38.05
CA ILE A 43 22.07 -10.18 -38.58
C ILE A 43 22.78 -9.97 -39.91
N ARG A 44 24.01 -10.47 -40.07
CA ARG A 44 24.74 -10.37 -41.35
C ARG A 44 24.00 -11.10 -42.47
N LEU A 45 23.51 -12.30 -42.19
CA LEU A 45 22.72 -13.07 -43.14
C LEU A 45 21.42 -12.35 -43.50
N ASP A 46 20.77 -11.71 -42.53
CA ASP A 46 19.59 -10.87 -42.76
C ASP A 46 19.90 -9.65 -43.66
N ILE A 47 21.05 -8.98 -43.48
CA ILE A 47 21.44 -7.85 -44.33
C ILE A 47 21.62 -8.31 -45.79
N LEU A 48 22.29 -9.44 -46.01
CA LEU A 48 22.49 -10.01 -47.34
C LEU A 48 21.16 -10.42 -47.98
N TYR A 49 20.34 -11.16 -47.24
CA TYR A 49 19.03 -11.59 -47.70
C TYR A 49 18.12 -10.39 -48.05
N ASN A 50 18.06 -9.38 -47.17
CA ASN A 50 17.24 -8.20 -47.41
C ASN A 50 17.74 -7.36 -48.60
N SER A 51 19.05 -7.26 -48.81
CA SER A 51 19.64 -6.56 -49.96
C SER A 51 19.26 -7.22 -51.29
N ILE A 52 19.31 -8.56 -51.34
CA ILE A 52 18.87 -9.36 -52.47
C ILE A 52 17.36 -9.21 -52.70
N MET A 53 16.55 -9.34 -51.65
CA MET A 53 15.09 -9.20 -51.75
C MET A 53 14.67 -7.79 -52.16
N PHE A 54 15.37 -6.77 -51.69
CA PHE A 54 15.15 -5.38 -52.09
C PHE A 54 15.41 -5.19 -53.59
N ALA A 55 16.57 -5.65 -54.07
CA ALA A 55 16.94 -5.57 -55.49
C ALA A 55 15.94 -6.31 -56.39
N ALA A 56 15.50 -7.50 -55.98
CA ALA A 56 14.49 -8.28 -56.70
C ALA A 56 13.12 -7.59 -56.72
N ARG A 57 12.66 -7.03 -55.58
CA ARG A 57 11.38 -6.30 -55.49
C ARG A 57 11.36 -5.00 -56.30
N LYS A 58 12.53 -4.40 -56.53
CA LYS A 58 12.68 -3.22 -57.40
C LYS A 58 12.67 -3.56 -58.89
N GLY A 59 12.58 -4.84 -59.26
CA GLY A 59 12.51 -5.29 -60.65
C GLY A 59 13.85 -5.28 -61.38
N LEU A 60 14.97 -5.29 -60.65
CA LEU A 60 16.31 -5.39 -61.26
C LEU A 60 16.50 -6.74 -61.95
N SER A 61 17.37 -6.78 -62.96
CA SER A 61 17.71 -8.04 -63.65
C SER A 61 18.40 -9.01 -62.68
N TRP A 62 18.20 -10.32 -62.86
CA TRP A 62 18.78 -11.34 -61.96
C TRP A 62 20.31 -11.26 -61.87
N ALA A 63 20.98 -10.80 -62.94
CA ALA A 63 22.42 -10.51 -62.92
C ALA A 63 22.75 -9.34 -61.98
N ALA A 64 21.99 -8.25 -62.04
CA ALA A 64 22.16 -7.11 -61.13
C ALA A 64 21.84 -7.47 -59.67
N VAL A 65 20.80 -8.29 -59.42
CA VAL A 65 20.48 -8.77 -58.06
C VAL A 65 21.62 -9.61 -57.48
N ALA A 66 22.24 -10.47 -58.29
CA ALA A 66 23.41 -11.24 -57.87
C ALA A 66 24.62 -10.34 -57.58
N THR A 67 24.85 -9.30 -58.38
CA THR A 67 25.89 -8.29 -58.13
C THR A 67 25.62 -7.52 -56.84
N VAL A 68 24.38 -7.14 -56.54
CA VAL A 68 24.03 -6.46 -55.28
C VAL A 68 24.33 -7.35 -54.07
N GLY A 69 24.03 -8.65 -54.15
CA GLY A 69 24.39 -9.60 -53.09
C GLY A 69 25.91 -9.67 -52.86
N LYS A 70 26.70 -9.70 -53.95
CA LYS A 70 28.18 -9.70 -53.86
C LYS A 70 28.73 -8.41 -53.28
N ILE A 71 28.26 -7.25 -53.74
CA ILE A 71 28.70 -5.95 -53.21
C ILE A 71 28.34 -5.85 -51.71
N ALA A 72 27.17 -6.33 -51.31
CA ALA A 72 26.78 -6.34 -49.90
C ALA A 72 27.65 -7.28 -49.05
N GLU A 73 28.04 -8.43 -49.59
CA GLU A 73 28.97 -9.37 -48.93
C GLU A 73 30.37 -8.77 -48.81
N GLU A 74 30.92 -8.23 -49.90
CA GLU A 74 32.22 -7.57 -49.92
C GLU A 74 32.27 -6.40 -48.94
N LEU A 75 31.22 -5.57 -48.88
CA LEU A 75 31.12 -4.47 -47.93
C LEU A 75 31.09 -4.97 -46.48
N LEU A 76 30.40 -6.08 -46.19
CA LEU A 76 30.36 -6.67 -44.85
C LEU A 76 31.70 -7.27 -44.44
N GLU A 77 32.46 -7.84 -45.38
CA GLU A 77 33.82 -8.35 -45.15
C GLU A 77 34.84 -7.22 -45.01
N GLU A 78 34.75 -6.17 -45.83
CA GLU A 78 35.62 -4.98 -45.75
C GLU A 78 35.43 -4.25 -44.41
N MET A 79 34.21 -4.23 -43.87
CA MET A 79 33.95 -3.70 -42.53
C MET A 79 34.56 -4.53 -41.38
N LYS A 80 35.01 -5.77 -41.63
CA LYS A 80 35.80 -6.55 -40.66
C LYS A 80 37.30 -6.20 -40.69
N GLY A 81 37.79 -5.61 -41.78
CA GLY A 81 39.19 -5.22 -41.95
C GLY A 81 39.54 -3.94 -41.19
N GLU A 82 40.56 -4.01 -40.33
CA GLU A 82 41.16 -2.83 -39.71
C GLU A 82 41.95 -2.01 -40.73
N GLU A 83 41.83 -0.67 -40.66
CA GLU A 83 42.86 0.37 -40.89
C GLU A 83 42.29 1.67 -41.50
N GLY A 84 41.29 2.25 -40.82
CA GLY A 84 40.89 3.65 -40.98
C GLY A 84 40.95 4.37 -39.61
N PRO A 85 41.01 5.72 -39.57
CA PRO A 85 41.14 6.49 -38.31
C PRO A 85 39.98 6.28 -37.33
N LEU A 86 38.87 5.72 -37.82
CA LEU A 86 37.80 5.15 -37.04
C LEU A 86 37.87 3.63 -37.22
N LYS A 87 38.19 2.87 -36.17
CA LYS A 87 38.16 1.40 -36.24
C LYS A 87 36.75 0.95 -36.68
N PRO A 88 36.57 0.50 -37.93
CA PRO A 88 35.23 0.22 -38.46
C PRO A 88 34.53 -0.84 -37.62
N GLY A 89 35.28 -1.80 -37.09
CA GLY A 89 34.77 -2.82 -36.19
C GLY A 89 34.05 -2.30 -34.94
N ILE A 90 34.53 -1.23 -34.29
CA ILE A 90 33.90 -0.72 -33.04
C ILE A 90 32.59 0.01 -33.36
N LEU A 91 32.58 0.82 -34.42
CA LEU A 91 31.37 1.48 -34.89
C LEU A 91 30.37 0.46 -35.42
N CYS A 92 30.83 -0.55 -36.18
CA CYS A 92 29.99 -1.64 -36.65
C CYS A 92 29.42 -2.46 -35.51
N ASP A 93 30.21 -2.79 -34.49
CA ASP A 93 29.72 -3.47 -33.30
C ASP A 93 28.69 -2.61 -32.57
N TYR A 94 28.91 -1.30 -32.45
CA TYR A 94 27.92 -0.39 -31.89
C TYR A 94 26.63 -0.36 -32.72
N PHE A 95 26.71 -0.24 -34.05
CA PHE A 95 25.54 -0.22 -34.91
C PHE A 95 24.80 -1.56 -34.94
N LEU A 96 25.52 -2.67 -35.05
CA LEU A 96 24.97 -4.03 -35.01
C LEU A 96 24.27 -4.28 -33.67
N ASN A 97 24.90 -3.92 -32.56
CA ASN A 97 24.35 -4.16 -31.22
C ASN A 97 23.22 -3.19 -30.83
N THR A 98 23.26 -1.94 -31.30
CA THR A 98 22.31 -0.90 -30.86
C THR A 98 21.14 -0.77 -31.82
N TYR A 99 21.42 -0.68 -33.13
CA TYR A 99 20.44 -0.39 -34.16
C TYR A 99 19.90 -1.67 -34.81
N PHE A 100 20.77 -2.59 -35.23
CA PHE A 100 20.33 -3.77 -35.96
C PHE A 100 19.68 -4.83 -35.06
N LYS A 101 20.18 -5.07 -33.85
CA LYS A 101 19.54 -5.98 -32.88
C LYS A 101 18.08 -5.65 -32.59
N HIS A 102 17.74 -4.37 -32.55
CA HIS A 102 16.38 -3.90 -32.27
C HIS A 102 15.69 -3.35 -33.53
N PHE A 103 16.19 -3.68 -34.73
CA PHE A 103 15.71 -3.08 -35.97
C PHE A 103 14.20 -3.32 -36.17
N HIS A 104 13.70 -4.52 -35.86
CA HIS A 104 12.27 -4.81 -35.95
C HIS A 104 11.43 -4.03 -34.93
N LEU A 105 11.98 -3.73 -33.74
CA LEU A 105 11.33 -2.87 -32.76
C LEU A 105 11.28 -1.42 -33.25
N TYR A 106 12.38 -0.91 -33.80
CA TYR A 106 12.42 0.43 -34.39
C TYR A 106 11.50 0.54 -35.61
N GLN A 107 11.50 -0.46 -36.49
CA GLN A 107 10.59 -0.55 -37.63
C GLN A 107 9.13 -0.57 -37.15
N PHE A 108 8.83 -1.32 -36.11
CA PHE A 108 7.49 -1.34 -35.54
C PHE A 108 7.09 0.03 -34.97
N LEU A 109 7.93 0.62 -34.12
CA LEU A 109 7.69 1.92 -33.46
C LEU A 109 7.60 3.11 -34.41
N LEU A 110 8.39 3.11 -35.49
CA LEU A 110 8.50 4.24 -36.42
C LEU A 110 7.57 4.10 -37.63
N CYS A 111 7.34 2.88 -38.12
CA CYS A 111 6.53 2.67 -39.34
C CYS A 111 5.04 2.41 -39.06
N HIS A 112 4.65 2.08 -37.82
CA HIS A 112 3.23 1.90 -37.47
C HIS A 112 2.68 3.18 -36.83
N LYS A 113 1.53 3.67 -37.34
CA LYS A 113 0.75 4.70 -36.65
C LYS A 113 0.28 4.13 -35.32
N ARG A 114 0.77 4.66 -34.21
CA ARG A 114 0.35 4.23 -32.87
C ARG A 114 -1.14 4.53 -32.70
N THR A 115 -1.98 3.50 -32.66
CA THR A 115 -3.31 3.61 -32.04
C THR A 115 -3.09 3.68 -30.54
N VAL A 116 -3.08 4.89 -30.01
CA VAL A 116 -2.98 5.14 -28.57
C VAL A 116 -4.24 4.57 -27.92
N GLN A 117 -4.16 3.36 -27.37
CA GLN A 117 -5.18 2.84 -26.47
C GLN A 117 -4.95 3.46 -25.09
N GLN A 118 -5.43 4.70 -24.92
CA GLN A 118 -5.46 5.35 -23.61
C GLN A 118 -6.63 4.81 -22.81
N SER A 119 -6.33 4.00 -21.79
CA SER A 119 -7.29 3.70 -20.73
C SER A 119 -7.29 4.86 -19.75
N TYR A 120 -8.41 5.58 -19.69
CA TYR A 120 -8.63 6.57 -18.64
C TYR A 120 -9.23 5.88 -17.44
N ALA A 121 -8.57 5.99 -16.29
CA ALA A 121 -9.13 5.61 -15.00
C ALA A 121 -9.40 6.89 -14.21
N THR A 122 -10.65 7.11 -13.82
CA THR A 122 -11.01 8.21 -12.92
C THR A 122 -10.58 7.82 -11.51
N LEU A 123 -9.45 8.34 -11.06
CA LEU A 123 -9.02 8.20 -9.68
C LEU A 123 -9.64 9.33 -8.86
N GLU A 124 -10.60 8.98 -8.01
CA GLU A 124 -11.10 9.90 -6.99
C GLU A 124 -10.05 10.01 -5.89
N VAL A 125 -9.29 11.10 -5.92
CA VAL A 125 -8.31 11.42 -4.88
C VAL A 125 -9.05 12.11 -3.74
N CYS A 126 -9.30 11.37 -2.65
CA CYS A 126 -9.85 11.95 -1.43
C CYS A 126 -8.85 12.94 -0.82
N VAL A 127 -9.21 14.22 -0.82
CA VAL A 127 -8.44 15.26 -0.13
C VAL A 127 -8.63 15.05 1.37
N PRO A 128 -7.56 15.14 2.19
CA PRO A 128 -7.68 15.11 3.64
C PRO A 128 -8.74 16.13 4.11
N PRO A 129 -9.55 15.78 5.12
CA PRO A 129 -10.52 16.73 5.67
C PRO A 129 -9.83 18.02 6.08
N HIS A 130 -10.44 19.16 5.76
CA HIS A 130 -9.88 20.45 6.15
C HIS A 130 -9.72 20.50 7.67
N PRO A 131 -8.53 20.90 8.18
CA PRO A 131 -8.32 21.01 9.61
C PRO A 131 -9.32 22.01 10.19
N LEU A 132 -9.86 21.69 11.36
CA LEU A 132 -10.75 22.58 12.08
C LEU A 132 -10.02 23.89 12.43
N PRO A 133 -10.74 25.01 12.55
CA PRO A 133 -10.17 26.27 13.01
C PRO A 133 -9.47 26.11 14.37
N LEU A 134 -8.40 26.86 14.61
CA LEU A 134 -7.61 26.77 15.85
C LEU A 134 -8.43 27.15 17.09
N GLU A 135 -9.50 27.91 16.92
CA GLU A 135 -10.48 28.25 17.96
C GLU A 135 -11.24 27.02 18.47
N ALA A 136 -11.35 25.96 17.67
CA ALA A 136 -11.90 24.67 18.09
C ALA A 136 -10.84 23.78 18.78
N GLY A 137 -9.58 24.20 18.78
CA GLY A 137 -8.49 23.50 19.46
C GLY A 137 -8.57 23.67 20.97
N VAL A 138 -8.29 22.58 21.69
CA VAL A 138 -8.11 22.62 23.14
C VAL A 138 -6.61 22.72 23.42
N GLU A 139 -6.23 23.57 24.37
CA GLU A 139 -4.83 23.66 24.81
C GLU A 139 -4.36 22.32 25.38
N VAL A 140 -3.17 21.88 24.97
CA VAL A 140 -2.64 20.54 25.30
C VAL A 140 -2.64 20.26 26.80
N GLU A 141 -2.35 21.27 27.61
CA GLU A 141 -2.35 21.14 29.08
C GLU A 141 -3.77 20.98 29.64
N VAL A 142 -4.75 21.69 29.08
CA VAL A 142 -6.18 21.58 29.44
C VAL A 142 -6.69 20.19 29.09
N GLU A 143 -6.34 19.68 27.90
CA GLU A 143 -6.76 18.34 27.47
C GLU A 143 -6.14 17.25 28.37
N LYS A 144 -4.83 17.31 28.64
CA LYS A 144 -4.16 16.37 29.56
C LYS A 144 -4.78 16.41 30.96
N HIS A 145 -5.10 17.60 31.45
CA HIS A 145 -5.77 17.77 32.74
C HIS A 145 -7.16 17.13 32.74
N GLN A 146 -7.96 17.36 31.69
CA GLN A 146 -9.27 16.73 31.53
C GLN A 146 -9.17 15.20 31.44
N GLN A 147 -8.18 14.67 30.70
CA GLN A 147 -7.93 13.24 30.60
C GLN A 147 -7.59 12.63 31.98
N GLN A 148 -6.77 13.30 32.79
CA GLN A 148 -6.45 12.84 34.15
C GLN A 148 -7.69 12.82 35.07
N ILE A 149 -8.53 13.85 35.00
CA ILE A 149 -9.79 13.90 35.76
C ILE A 149 -10.74 12.79 35.30
N ALA A 150 -10.86 12.56 33.99
CA ALA A 150 -11.68 11.52 33.41
C ALA A 150 -11.21 10.13 33.86
N ALA A 151 -9.91 9.86 33.82
CA ALA A 151 -9.31 8.62 34.29
C ALA A 151 -9.61 8.34 35.77
N LEU A 152 -9.44 9.34 36.64
CA LEU A 152 -9.79 9.21 38.06
C LEU A 152 -11.28 8.96 38.27
N SER A 153 -12.15 9.61 37.47
CA SER A 153 -13.59 9.40 37.56
C SER A 153 -14.01 7.99 37.10
N ALA A 154 -13.36 7.47 36.05
CA ALA A 154 -13.59 6.11 35.57
C ALA A 154 -13.11 5.06 36.58
N ALA A 155 -11.94 5.29 37.21
CA ALA A 155 -11.45 4.44 38.29
C ALA A 155 -12.41 4.44 39.50
N GLU A 156 -12.96 5.59 39.87
CA GLU A 156 -13.97 5.71 40.93
C GLU A 156 -15.25 4.90 40.60
N THR A 157 -15.75 5.00 39.36
CA THR A 157 -16.93 4.23 38.95
C THR A 157 -16.65 2.73 38.90
N GLN A 158 -15.47 2.35 38.40
CA GLN A 158 -15.04 0.95 38.34
C GLN A 158 -14.98 0.33 39.74
N LYS A 159 -14.38 1.03 40.72
CA LYS A 159 -14.31 0.53 42.09
C LYS A 159 -15.69 0.31 42.71
N ARG A 160 -16.66 1.19 42.43
CA ARG A 160 -18.05 0.99 42.88
C ARG A 160 -18.70 -0.21 42.23
N THR A 161 -18.49 -0.41 40.93
CA THR A 161 -19.07 -1.55 40.22
C THR A 161 -18.48 -2.87 40.72
N ASP A 162 -17.18 -2.90 41.01
CA ASP A 162 -16.49 -4.08 41.52
C ASP A 162 -17.03 -4.50 42.91
N VAL A 163 -17.24 -3.53 43.81
CA VAL A 163 -17.83 -3.81 45.13
C VAL A 163 -19.26 -4.34 45.00
N LEU A 164 -20.09 -3.70 44.18
CA LEU A 164 -21.47 -4.16 43.96
C LEU A 164 -21.50 -5.57 43.35
N HIS A 165 -20.56 -5.87 42.46
CA HIS A 165 -20.43 -7.20 41.87
C HIS A 165 -20.00 -8.23 42.92
N LEU A 166 -18.97 -7.92 43.72
CA LEU A 166 -18.51 -8.79 44.81
C LEU A 166 -19.62 -9.08 45.83
N GLN A 167 -20.38 -8.05 46.23
CA GLN A 167 -21.53 -8.21 47.12
C GLN A 167 -22.57 -9.19 46.56
N LYS A 168 -22.87 -9.11 45.25
CA LYS A 168 -23.79 -10.06 44.59
C LYS A 168 -23.22 -11.47 44.54
N MET A 169 -21.92 -11.62 44.24
CA MET A 169 -21.25 -12.92 44.22
C MET A 169 -21.27 -13.59 45.58
N LEU A 170 -20.88 -12.89 46.64
CA LEU A 170 -20.84 -13.44 48.00
C LEU A 170 -22.24 -13.84 48.49
N LYS A 171 -23.26 -13.03 48.18
CA LYS A 171 -24.65 -13.39 48.48
C LYS A 171 -25.11 -14.63 47.72
N ALA A 172 -24.80 -14.73 46.43
CA ALA A 172 -25.14 -15.91 45.63
C ALA A 172 -24.41 -17.17 46.13
N GLU A 173 -23.13 -17.07 46.50
CA GLU A 173 -22.38 -18.18 47.08
C GLU A 173 -22.98 -18.63 48.41
N LYS A 174 -23.36 -17.69 49.28
CA LYS A 174 -24.10 -17.99 50.52
C LYS A 174 -25.40 -18.73 50.21
N ASP A 175 -26.20 -18.25 49.26
CA ASP A 175 -27.48 -18.88 48.92
C ASP A 175 -27.30 -20.32 48.41
N ILE A 176 -26.26 -20.57 47.60
CA ILE A 176 -25.88 -21.93 47.17
C ILE A 176 -25.47 -22.80 48.37
N LYS A 177 -24.68 -22.27 49.32
CA LYS A 177 -24.30 -22.99 50.54
C LYS A 177 -25.52 -23.35 51.39
N LEU A 178 -26.46 -22.41 51.54
CA LEU A 178 -27.70 -22.62 52.30
C LEU A 178 -28.65 -23.62 51.64
N GLU A 179 -28.74 -23.62 50.30
CA GLU A 179 -29.54 -24.59 49.55
C GLU A 179 -28.99 -26.01 49.70
N LYS A 180 -27.66 -26.18 49.72
CA LYS A 180 -27.00 -27.45 50.04
C LYS A 180 -27.31 -27.93 51.47
N CYS A 181 -27.28 -27.04 52.46
CA CYS A 181 -27.65 -27.37 53.83
C CYS A 181 -29.14 -27.75 53.96
N SER A 182 -30.01 -27.14 53.16
CA SER A 182 -31.46 -27.39 53.18
C SER A 182 -31.86 -28.67 52.44
N SER A 183 -31.06 -29.11 51.46
CA SER A 183 -31.31 -30.31 50.65
C SER A 183 -30.86 -31.62 51.33
N GLN A 184 -30.26 -31.54 52.51
CA GLN A 184 -29.97 -32.72 53.33
C GLN A 184 -31.29 -33.25 53.94
N ASP A 185 -31.53 -34.55 53.76
CA ASP A 185 -32.79 -35.29 53.87
C ASP A 185 -33.80 -34.82 54.96
N PRO A 186 -35.02 -34.37 54.58
CA PRO A 186 -36.09 -34.02 55.53
C PRO A 186 -36.79 -35.21 56.21
N LEU A 187 -36.37 -36.46 55.96
CA LEU A 187 -37.17 -37.65 56.25
C LEU A 187 -36.79 -38.46 57.50
N GLN A 188 -35.84 -38.00 58.30
CA GLN A 188 -35.73 -38.47 59.69
C GLN A 188 -36.39 -37.46 60.62
N LYS A 189 -37.40 -37.92 61.38
CA LYS A 189 -37.99 -37.21 62.53
C LYS A 189 -36.92 -37.05 63.62
N GLY A 190 -35.98 -36.15 63.37
CA GLY A 190 -34.90 -35.81 64.26
C GLY A 190 -35.36 -34.91 65.38
N SER A 191 -34.82 -35.14 66.58
CA SER A 191 -35.08 -34.32 67.76
C SER A 191 -34.67 -32.85 67.53
N LEU A 192 -35.19 -31.91 68.33
CA LEU A 192 -34.80 -30.48 68.29
C LEU A 192 -33.27 -30.29 68.28
N PHE A 193 -32.54 -31.22 68.89
CA PHE A 193 -31.07 -31.24 68.96
C PHE A 193 -30.38 -31.46 67.61
N GLU A 194 -30.99 -32.16 66.65
CA GLU A 194 -30.40 -32.40 65.32
C GLU A 194 -30.47 -31.15 64.41
N ARG A 195 -31.33 -30.18 64.75
CA ARG A 195 -31.47 -28.91 64.01
C ARG A 195 -30.54 -27.80 64.49
N ILE A 196 -30.01 -27.90 65.71
CA ILE A 196 -29.06 -26.94 66.30
C ILE A 196 -27.82 -26.74 65.40
N PRO A 197 -27.12 -27.79 64.92
CA PRO A 197 -25.93 -27.59 64.09
C PRO A 197 -26.25 -26.94 62.74
N LEU A 198 -27.46 -27.17 62.20
CA LEU A 198 -27.90 -26.54 60.95
C LEU A 198 -28.11 -25.04 61.14
N VAL A 199 -28.71 -24.63 62.26
CA VAL A 199 -28.90 -23.23 62.62
C VAL A 199 -27.56 -22.54 62.88
N GLU A 200 -26.63 -23.21 63.57
CA GLU A 200 -25.27 -22.70 63.77
C GLU A 200 -24.54 -22.47 62.44
N GLU A 201 -24.68 -23.37 61.47
CA GLU A 201 -24.07 -23.23 60.15
C GLU A 201 -24.69 -22.08 59.34
N VAL A 202 -26.01 -21.88 59.42
CA VAL A 202 -26.69 -20.72 58.79
C VAL A 202 -26.19 -19.41 59.39
N ILE A 203 -26.13 -19.33 60.73
CA ILE A 203 -25.64 -18.13 61.43
C ILE A 203 -24.17 -17.88 61.08
N ARG A 204 -23.35 -18.92 61.02
CA ARG A 204 -21.93 -18.82 60.64
C ARG A 204 -21.79 -18.30 59.21
N ALA A 205 -22.51 -18.90 58.26
CA ALA A 205 -22.47 -18.50 56.86
C ALA A 205 -22.93 -17.03 56.67
N GLU A 206 -23.96 -16.60 57.38
CA GLU A 206 -24.43 -15.21 57.37
C GLU A 206 -23.39 -14.24 57.97
N ALA A 207 -22.81 -14.60 59.12
CA ALA A 207 -21.79 -13.81 59.80
C ALA A 207 -20.52 -13.67 58.95
N GLU A 208 -20.05 -14.76 58.33
CA GLU A 208 -18.88 -14.76 57.44
C GLU A 208 -19.12 -13.91 56.18
N THR A 209 -20.25 -14.12 55.50
CA THR A 209 -20.63 -13.35 54.30
C THR A 209 -20.71 -11.86 54.62
N THR A 210 -21.35 -11.50 55.74
CA THR A 210 -21.48 -10.11 56.18
C THR A 210 -20.12 -9.49 56.52
N ARG A 211 -19.25 -10.23 57.22
CA ARG A 211 -17.89 -9.81 57.54
C ARG A 211 -17.09 -9.50 56.28
N GLU A 212 -17.15 -10.38 55.28
CA GLU A 212 -16.43 -10.20 54.01
C GLU A 212 -16.97 -9.02 53.20
N ILE A 213 -18.29 -8.84 53.15
CA ILE A 213 -18.92 -7.68 52.51
C ILE A 213 -18.45 -6.39 53.17
N PHE A 214 -18.50 -6.31 54.50
CA PHE A 214 -18.06 -5.10 55.21
C PHE A 214 -16.57 -4.84 55.02
N GLN A 215 -15.73 -5.86 55.07
CA GLN A 215 -14.30 -5.70 54.85
C GLN A 215 -14.00 -5.15 53.45
N ALA A 216 -14.68 -5.67 52.42
CA ALA A 216 -14.54 -5.18 51.05
C ALA A 216 -15.07 -3.76 50.87
N GLU A 217 -16.20 -3.42 51.51
CA GLU A 217 -16.79 -2.09 51.45
C GLU A 217 -15.92 -1.05 52.17
N ILE A 218 -15.39 -1.38 53.35
CA ILE A 218 -14.42 -0.53 54.06
C ILE A 218 -13.20 -0.28 53.18
N GLN A 219 -12.59 -1.34 52.64
CA GLN A 219 -11.41 -1.19 51.77
C GLN A 219 -11.71 -0.30 50.55
N ALA A 220 -12.82 -0.55 49.87
CA ALA A 220 -13.19 0.23 48.70
C ALA A 220 -13.56 1.68 49.04
N THR A 221 -14.16 1.95 50.19
CA THR A 221 -14.44 3.33 50.61
C THR A 221 -13.16 4.13 50.83
N PHE A 222 -12.12 3.54 51.41
CA PHE A 222 -10.81 4.19 51.51
C PHE A 222 -10.20 4.48 50.13
N GLU A 223 -10.20 3.50 49.22
CA GLU A 223 -9.68 3.67 47.86
C GLU A 223 -10.47 4.73 47.08
N ILE A 224 -11.81 4.73 47.18
CA ILE A 224 -12.67 5.75 46.55
C ILE A 224 -12.41 7.14 47.13
N LEU A 225 -12.19 7.25 48.45
CA LEU A 225 -11.86 8.52 49.09
C LEU A 225 -10.50 9.04 48.63
N GLU A 226 -9.51 8.16 48.48
CA GLU A 226 -8.20 8.51 47.94
C GLU A 226 -8.32 9.03 46.49
N LEU A 227 -9.05 8.33 45.63
CA LEU A 227 -9.30 8.77 44.24
C LEU A 227 -10.02 10.13 44.20
N ARG A 228 -11.00 10.34 45.08
CA ARG A 228 -11.71 11.62 45.21
C ARG A 228 -10.80 12.74 45.72
N LEU A 229 -9.90 12.43 46.66
CA LEU A 229 -8.92 13.38 47.16
C LEU A 229 -7.96 13.79 46.04
N GLN A 230 -7.39 12.83 45.31
CA GLN A 230 -6.52 13.10 44.16
C GLN A 230 -7.24 13.96 43.11
N LYS A 231 -8.49 13.64 42.78
CA LYS A 231 -9.32 14.44 41.86
C LYS A 231 -9.55 15.86 42.37
N LYS A 232 -9.81 16.03 43.67
CA LYS A 232 -9.98 17.37 44.28
C LYS A 232 -8.68 18.17 44.24
N MET A 233 -7.55 17.55 44.56
CA MET A 233 -6.23 18.18 44.47
C MET A 233 -5.92 18.66 43.06
N LEU A 234 -6.26 17.87 42.03
CA LEU A 234 -6.13 18.30 40.63
C LEU A 234 -7.05 19.47 40.31
N SER A 235 -8.32 19.42 40.72
CA SER A 235 -9.28 20.51 40.44
C SER A 235 -8.89 21.86 41.08
N LEU A 236 -8.11 21.85 42.16
CA LEU A 236 -7.59 23.06 42.80
C LEU A 236 -6.41 23.70 42.05
N LYS A 237 -5.79 22.96 41.12
CA LYS A 237 -4.69 23.42 40.27
C LYS A 237 -5.10 23.38 38.80
N PRO A 238 -6.07 24.22 38.38
CA PRO A 238 -6.43 24.30 36.97
C PRO A 238 -5.23 24.84 36.16
N PRO A 239 -4.98 24.31 34.95
CA PRO A 239 -3.98 24.88 34.05
C PRO A 239 -4.34 26.33 33.72
N VAL A 240 -3.35 27.23 33.76
CA VAL A 240 -3.53 28.64 33.40
C VAL A 240 -3.62 28.71 31.89
N SER A 241 -4.78 29.12 31.36
CA SER A 241 -4.92 29.33 29.92
C SER A 241 -4.08 30.54 29.51
N ASN A 242 -3.14 30.31 28.59
CA ASN A 242 -2.28 31.35 28.03
C ASN A 242 -3.05 32.20 27.00
N LEU A 243 -4.14 32.85 27.41
CA LEU A 243 -4.79 33.88 26.62
C LEU A 243 -4.33 35.25 27.13
N PRO A 244 -3.71 36.10 26.28
CA PRO A 244 -3.46 37.48 26.67
C PRO A 244 -4.82 38.17 26.93
N PRO A 245 -4.91 39.05 27.95
CA PRO A 245 -6.14 39.76 28.24
C PRO A 245 -6.58 40.56 27.01
N LEU A 246 -7.79 40.25 26.51
CA LEU A 246 -8.43 41.00 25.44
C LEU A 246 -8.49 42.48 25.87
N VAL A 247 -7.80 43.34 25.14
CA VAL A 247 -7.77 44.79 25.36
C VAL A 247 -9.20 45.35 25.31
N PRO A 248 -9.57 46.33 26.15
CA PRO A 248 -10.95 46.82 26.22
C PRO A 248 -11.39 47.48 24.91
N ASP A 249 -12.55 47.04 24.46
CA ASP A 249 -13.44 47.56 23.42
C ASP A 249 -13.17 49.02 22.98
N VAL A 250 -12.56 49.18 21.80
CA VAL A 250 -12.49 50.48 21.12
C VAL A 250 -13.88 50.80 20.59
N ARG A 251 -14.61 51.59 21.39
CA ARG A 251 -15.86 52.30 21.07
C ARG A 251 -16.04 52.51 19.57
N THR A 252 -17.05 51.84 19.03
CA THR A 252 -17.64 52.04 17.72
C THR A 252 -17.95 53.53 17.48
N LYS A 253 -17.12 54.19 16.68
CA LYS A 253 -17.45 55.48 16.07
C LYS A 253 -18.51 55.23 14.99
N LYS A 254 -19.74 55.64 15.27
CA LYS A 254 -20.85 55.73 14.31
C LYS A 254 -20.44 56.58 13.09
N THR A 255 -20.55 56.03 11.89
CA THR A 255 -20.56 56.79 10.63
C THR A 255 -21.99 56.93 10.09
N PRO A 256 -22.32 58.01 9.35
CA PRO A 256 -23.68 58.51 9.20
C PRO A 256 -24.40 58.00 7.94
N LYS A 257 -25.74 57.93 8.02
CA LYS A 257 -26.67 57.55 6.93
C LYS A 257 -26.54 58.46 5.69
N PRO A 258 -26.65 57.92 4.46
CA PRO A 258 -26.67 58.73 3.24
C PRO A 258 -28.07 59.33 2.99
N ARG A 259 -28.10 60.62 2.60
CA ARG A 259 -29.29 61.37 2.19
C ARG A 259 -29.66 61.03 0.74
N GLU A 260 -30.88 60.58 0.51
CA GLU A 260 -31.48 60.48 -0.83
C GLU A 260 -31.60 61.87 -1.49
N ARG A 261 -31.04 62.01 -2.70
CA ARG A 261 -31.27 63.17 -3.57
C ARG A 261 -32.54 62.93 -4.39
N LYS A 262 -33.57 63.75 -4.11
CA LYS A 262 -34.76 63.89 -4.95
C LYS A 262 -34.37 64.43 -6.33
N LYS A 263 -34.67 63.67 -7.39
CA LYS A 263 -34.72 64.17 -8.77
C LYS A 263 -35.96 65.06 -8.94
N LYS A 264 -35.80 66.28 -9.43
CA LYS A 264 -36.87 67.04 -10.10
C LYS A 264 -36.27 67.84 -11.26
N LYS A 265 -36.84 67.54 -12.44
CA LYS A 265 -36.98 68.32 -13.68
C LYS A 265 -35.76 69.08 -14.18
#